data_AF-X5LYA1-F1
#
_entry.id   AF-X5LYA1-F1
#
_cell.length_a   1.000
_cell.length_b   1.000
_cell.length_c   1.000
_cell.angle_alpha   90.00
_cell.angle_beta   90.00
_cell.angle_gamma   90.00
#
_symmetry.space_group_name_H-M   'P 1'
#
loop_
_entity.id
_entity.type
_entity.pdbx_description
1 polymer ?
#
loop_
_entity_poly.entity_id
_entity_poly.type
_entity_poly.pdbx_seq_one_letter_code
_entity_poly.pdbx_strand_id
1 'polypeptide(L)'
;MTSLCDKELSDTLVGLYDDYQHGFDIGEELKLCVDLALTLELELSIHRLSETDTVLKKEIIQTLQNRRNSHSNEDDTIDETGTIIQMDFKERN
;
A
#
# COMPACT_ATOMS: atom_id res chain seq x y z
N MET A 1 38.68 -3.47 -19.64
CA MET A 1 37.80 -3.25 -18.47
C MET A 1 37.06 -4.55 -18.25
N THR A 2 37.23 -5.17 -17.09
CA THR A 2 36.50 -6.37 -16.70
C THR A 2 35.02 -6.01 -16.59
N SER A 3 34.21 -6.49 -17.52
CA SER A 3 32.76 -6.45 -17.40
C SER A 3 32.39 -7.44 -16.31
N LEU A 4 32.22 -6.96 -15.07
CA LEU A 4 31.59 -7.75 -14.03
C LEU A 4 30.15 -8.02 -14.45
N CYS A 5 29.70 -9.26 -14.26
CA CYS A 5 28.30 -9.61 -14.43
C CYS A 5 27.48 -8.94 -13.31
N ASP A 6 26.30 -8.40 -13.62
CA ASP A 6 25.41 -7.76 -12.63
C ASP A 6 25.16 -8.66 -11.42
N LYS A 7 25.10 -9.97 -11.64
CA LYS A 7 24.96 -10.97 -10.58
C LYS A 7 26.18 -11.02 -9.65
N GLU A 8 27.39 -11.00 -10.19
CA GLU A 8 28.62 -11.03 -9.39
C GLU A 8 28.74 -9.75 -8.55
N LEU A 9 28.31 -8.61 -9.12
CA LEU A 9 28.27 -7.34 -8.41
C LEU A 9 27.25 -7.37 -7.26
N SER A 10 26.06 -7.92 -7.52
CA SER A 10 25.03 -8.14 -6.50
C SER A 10 25.53 -9.06 -5.38
N ASP A 11 26.12 -10.21 -5.73
CA ASP A 11 26.64 -11.17 -4.75
C ASP A 11 27.75 -10.54 -3.88
N THR A 12 28.60 -9.70 -4.49
CA THR A 12 29.63 -8.95 -3.77
C THR A 12 29.03 -7.94 -2.79
N LEU A 13 28.00 -7.19 -3.21
CA LEU A 13 27.34 -6.20 -2.34
C LEU A 13 26.64 -6.87 -1.14
N VAL A 14 26.04 -8.05 -1.36
CA VAL A 14 25.43 -8.84 -0.27
C VAL A 14 26.51 -9.30 0.72
N GLY A 15 27.63 -9.82 0.24
CA GLY A 15 28.74 -10.21 1.11
C GLY A 15 29.30 -9.03 1.93
N LEU A 16 29.46 -7.86 1.31
CA LEU A 16 29.90 -6.65 2.01
C LEU A 16 28.91 -6.18 3.08
N TYR A 17 27.61 -6.32 2.81
CA TYR A 17 26.58 -6.02 3.80
C TYR A 17 26.65 -6.98 4.98
N ASP A 18 26.81 -8.28 4.74
CA ASP A 18 26.97 -9.27 5.80
C ASP A 18 28.21 -8.96 6.64
N ASP A 19 29.35 -8.70 6.00
CA ASP A 19 30.59 -8.36 6.69
C ASP A 19 30.43 -7.10 7.56
N TYR A 20 29.79 -6.06 7.02
CA TYR A 20 29.48 -4.84 7.76
C TYR A 20 28.58 -5.11 8.97
N GLN A 21 27.53 -5.92 8.82
CA GLN A 21 26.62 -6.27 9.91
C GLN A 21 27.31 -7.03 11.05
N HIS A 22 28.28 -7.88 10.72
CA HIS A 22 29.07 -8.62 11.71
C HIS A 22 30.17 -7.76 12.37
N GLY A 23 30.30 -6.49 11.97
CA GLY A 23 31.26 -5.54 12.52
C GLY A 23 32.68 -5.71 11.96
N PHE A 24 32.83 -6.36 10.80
CA PHE A 24 34.12 -6.40 10.11
C PHE A 24 34.45 -5.03 9.55
N ASP A 25 35.74 -4.68 9.61
CA ASP A 25 36.26 -3.48 8.97
C ASP A 25 36.40 -3.72 7.47
N ILE A 26 35.42 -3.24 6.71
CA ILE A 26 35.40 -3.28 5.24
C ILE A 26 36.00 -2.01 4.61
N GLY A 27 36.49 -1.06 5.41
CA GLY A 27 36.96 0.24 4.94
C GLY A 27 35.83 1.27 4.74
N GLU A 28 36.15 2.54 4.95
CA GLU A 28 35.17 3.64 4.97
C GLU A 28 34.50 3.86 3.60
N GLU A 29 35.22 3.71 2.48
CA GLU A 29 34.62 3.87 1.15
C GLU A 29 33.58 2.78 0.85
N LEU A 30 33.85 1.53 1.21
CA LEU A 30 32.91 0.42 1.00
C LEU A 30 31.72 0.52 1.94
N LYS A 31 31.95 0.95 3.19
CA LYS A 31 30.88 1.28 4.13
C LYS A 31 29.94 2.36 3.59
N LEU A 32 30.48 3.44 3.02
CA LEU A 32 29.67 4.50 2.41
C LEU A 32 28.82 3.96 1.25
N CYS A 33 29.37 3.07 0.43
CA CYS A 33 28.62 2.42 -0.64
C CYS A 33 27.47 1.56 -0.11
N VAL A 34 27.70 0.78 0.96
CA VAL A 34 26.68 -0.03 1.63
C VAL A 34 25.60 0.86 2.24
N ASP A 35 25.98 1.90 2.98
CA ASP A 35 25.04 2.84 3.60
C ASP A 35 24.17 3.56 2.54
N LEU A 36 24.77 3.97 1.42
CA LEU A 36 24.03 4.56 0.30
C LEU A 36 23.05 3.58 -0.33
N ALA A 37 23.48 2.34 -0.59
CA ALA A 37 22.62 1.30 -1.16
C ALA A 37 21.41 1.00 -0.26
N LEU A 38 21.64 0.90 1.06
CA LEU A 38 20.57 0.71 2.04
C LEU A 38 19.60 1.89 2.08
N THR A 39 20.12 3.12 2.01
CA THR A 39 19.30 4.34 1.99
C THR A 39 18.39 4.37 0.77
N LEU A 40 18.92 4.04 -0.42
CA LEU A 40 18.15 4.00 -1.66
C LEU A 40 17.08 2.90 -1.64
N GLU A 41 17.40 1.71 -1.14
CA GLU A 41 16.43 0.61 -1.01
C GLU A 41 15.29 0.97 -0.04
N LEU A 42 15.61 1.67 1.06
CA LEU A 42 14.61 2.17 2.00
C LEU A 42 13.70 3.21 1.35
N GLU A 43 14.25 4.16 0.58
CA GLU A 43 13.46 5.17 -0.13
C GLU A 43 12.53 4.53 -1.16
N LEU A 44 13.02 3.57 -1.94
CA LEU A 44 12.20 2.79 -2.89
C LEU A 44 11.11 2.00 -2.18
N SER A 45 11.42 1.40 -1.03
CA SER A 45 10.45 0.68 -0.20
C SER A 45 9.35 1.60 0.31
N ILE A 46 9.70 2.80 0.80
CA ILE A 46 8.74 3.82 1.23
C ILE A 46 7.85 4.26 0.06
N HIS A 47 8.44 4.53 -1.10
CA HIS A 47 7.69 4.93 -2.30
C HIS A 47 6.66 3.85 -2.70
N ARG A 48 7.09 2.58 -2.77
CA ARG A 48 6.22 1.44 -3.10
C ARG A 48 5.09 1.27 -2.07
N LEU A 49 5.40 1.41 -0.78
CA LEU A 49 4.40 1.36 0.28
C LEU A 49 3.38 2.49 0.15
N SER A 50 3.84 3.72 -0.11
CA SER A 50 2.97 4.87 -0.34
C SER A 50 2.06 4.66 -1.55
N GLU A 51 2.57 4.09 -2.64
CA GLU A 51 1.77 3.77 -3.82
C GLU A 51 0.66 2.76 -3.47
N THR A 52 0.99 1.68 -2.76
CA THR A 52 0.00 0.70 -2.31
C THR A 52 -1.06 1.28 -1.38
N ASP A 53 -0.69 2.21 -0.49
CA ASP A 53 -1.63 2.90 0.40
C ASP A 53 -2.63 3.77 -0.39
N THR A 54 -2.15 4.46 -1.45
CA THR A 54 -3.04 5.26 -2.30
C THR A 54 -4.05 4.40 -3.05
N VAL A 55 -3.64 3.22 -3.52
CA VAL A 55 -4.52 2.26 -4.20
C VAL A 55 -5.57 1.72 -3.22
N LEU A 56 -5.14 1.29 -2.03
CA LEU A 56 -6.04 0.80 -0.98
C LEU A 56 -7.08 1.86 -0.58
N LYS A 57 -6.65 3.10 -0.37
CA LYS A 57 -7.54 4.21 -0.03
C LYS A 57 -8.60 4.45 -1.11
N LYS A 58 -8.22 4.38 -2.38
CA LYS A 58 -9.14 4.51 -3.51
C LYS A 58 -10.16 3.37 -3.53
N GLU A 59 -9.71 2.13 -3.30
CA GLU A 59 -10.58 0.95 -3.29
C GLU A 59 -11.58 0.99 -2.12
N ILE A 60 -11.17 1.44 -0.93
CA ILE A 60 -12.06 1.64 0.22
C ILE A 60 -13.15 2.67 -0.12
N ILE A 61 -12.75 3.83 -0.66
CA ILE A 61 -13.71 4.88 -1.04
C ILE A 61 -14.70 4.34 -2.08
N GLN A 62 -14.21 3.65 -3.11
CA GLN A 62 -15.06 3.07 -4.16
C GLN A 62 -16.01 2.01 -3.59
N THR A 63 -15.54 1.14 -2.70
CA THR A 63 -16.37 0.11 -2.06
C THR A 63 -17.45 0.72 -1.17
N LEU A 64 -17.12 1.76 -0.42
CA LEU A 64 -18.07 2.51 0.41
C LEU A 64 -19.12 3.23 -0.45
N GLN A 65 -18.71 3.87 -1.55
CA GLN A 65 -19.63 4.50 -2.51
C GLN A 65 -20.56 3.47 -3.14
N ASN A 66 -20.02 2.33 -3.58
CA ASN A 66 -20.82 1.24 -4.14
C ASN A 66 -21.84 0.72 -3.12
N ARG A 67 -21.45 0.49 -1.87
CA ARG A 67 -22.40 0.10 -0.81
C ARG A 67 -23.48 1.15 -0.58
N ARG A 68 -23.13 2.44 -0.54
CA ARG A 68 -24.10 3.52 -0.35
C ARG A 68 -25.12 3.57 -1.50
N ASN A 69 -24.65 3.40 -2.74
CA ASN A 69 -25.51 3.37 -3.93
C ASN A 69 -26.38 2.11 -3.98
N SER A 70 -25.88 0.96 -3.50
CA SER A 70 -26.68 -0.26 -3.36
C SER A 70 -27.75 -0.15 -2.26
N HIS A 71 -27.45 0.55 -1.15
CA HIS A 71 -28.43 0.80 -0.08
C HIS A 71 -29.42 1.94 -0.38
N SER A 72 -29.16 2.80 -1.37
CA SER A 72 -30.12 3.86 -1.73
C SER A 72 -31.19 3.41 -2.74
N ASN A 73 -31.16 2.16 -3.21
CA ASN A 73 -32.19 1.62 -4.11
C ASN A 73 -33.35 0.91 -3.38
N GLU A 74 -33.35 0.88 -2.04
CA GLU A 74 -34.42 0.25 -1.23
C GLU A 74 -35.24 1.25 -0.41
N ASP A 75 -35.01 2.56 -0.55
CA ASP A 75 -35.83 3.59 0.12
C ASP A 75 -36.44 4.60 -0.85
N ASP A 76 -36.70 4.19 -2.09
CA ASP A 76 -37.64 4.88 -2.97
C ASP A 76 -39.07 4.36 -2.68
N THR A 77 -39.54 4.56 -1.44
CA THR A 77 -40.97 4.56 -1.11
C THR A 77 -41.53 5.97 -0.97
N ILE A 78 -40.87 6.94 -1.61
CA ILE A 78 -41.45 8.26 -1.85
C ILE A 78 -42.12 8.20 -3.21
N ASP A 79 -43.41 7.88 -3.22
CA ASP A 79 -44.28 8.12 -4.37
C ASP A 79 -44.18 9.60 -4.77
N GLU A 80 -44.34 9.88 -6.07
CA GLU A 80 -44.09 11.15 -6.78
C GLU A 80 -44.96 12.33 -6.30
N THR A 81 -45.67 12.16 -5.18
CA THR A 81 -46.48 13.16 -4.48
C THR A 81 -46.00 13.50 -3.06
N GLY A 82 -44.82 13.02 -2.63
CA GLY A 82 -44.18 13.50 -1.39
C GLY A 82 -44.97 13.22 -0.11
N THR A 83 -45.74 12.13 -0.08
CA THR A 83 -46.47 11.72 1.11
C THR A 83 -45.78 10.51 1.74
N ILE A 84 -45.27 10.69 2.97
CA ILE A 84 -44.70 9.61 3.79
C ILE A 84 -45.81 8.59 4.07
N ILE A 85 -45.73 7.41 3.48
CA ILE A 85 -46.61 6.29 3.86
C ILE A 85 -46.09 5.74 5.18
N GLN A 86 -46.63 6.24 6.30
CA GLN A 86 -46.47 5.57 7.59
C GLN A 86 -47.10 4.17 7.49
N MET A 87 -46.25 3.14 7.55
CA MET A 87 -46.68 1.75 7.61
C MET A 87 -47.27 1.48 9.00
N ASP A 88 -48.59 1.63 9.10
CA ASP A 88 -49.35 1.31 10.31
C ASP A 88 -49.34 -0.21 10.51
N PHE A 89 -48.44 -0.71 11.36
CA PHE A 89 -48.48 -2.08 11.83
C PHE A 89 -49.68 -2.24 12.75
N LYS A 90 -50.84 -2.52 12.14
CA LYS A 90 -51.97 -3.11 12.85
C LYS A 90 -51.53 -4.40 13.52
N GLU A 91 -51.41 -4.31 14.83
CA GLU A 91 -51.37 -5.46 15.74
C GLU A 91 -52.59 -6.33 15.45
N ARG A 92 -52.36 -7.54 14.95
CA ARG A 92 -53.40 -8.56 14.85
C ARG A 92 -53.35 -9.42 16.10
N ASN A 93 -54.42 -9.26 16.87
CA ASN A 93 -54.93 -9.98 18.05
C ASN A 93 -54.31 -9.64 19.41
#